data_AF-A0A1G5U4A1-F1
#
_entry.id   AF-A0A1G5U4A1-F1
#
_cell.length_a   1.000
_cell.length_b   1.000
_cell.length_c   1.000
_cell.angle_alpha   90.00
_cell.angle_beta   90.00
_cell.angle_gamma   90.00
#
_symmetry.space_group_name_H-M   'P 1'
#
loop_
_entity.id
_entity.type
_entity.pdbx_description
1 polymer ?
#
loop_
_entity_poly.entity_id
_entity_poly.type
_entity_poly.pdbx_seq_one_letter_code
_entity_poly.pdbx_strand_id
1 'polypeptide(L)'
;MKLQIGLDLRGNLPAFATVTESRKADSECAKLIALPKGSIVVCDRGYNDYSWYKLLTGQGVFYVTRQRGNATYEVIERRAVSVHSGVISDAVIRFNSHRSRRKDLPNVRQVVYQDAQTQREYIFITNHFKLSTQTIAAIYKQRWQVELFFKWIKQNLKIKSFLGTSKNAVMTQIWIAMCVYLLLAFIKFSHQVAVSQQQILRLLALSYAAGKR
;
A
#
# COMPACT_ATOMS: atom_id res chain seq x y z
N MET A 1 0.30 18.94 7.96
CA MET A 1 0.68 17.68 8.63
C MET A 1 0.18 16.53 7.78
N LYS A 2 1.00 15.49 7.58
CA LYS A 2 0.70 14.33 6.74
C LYS A 2 0.93 13.05 7.53
N LEU A 3 -0.02 12.13 7.47
CA LEU A 3 0.09 10.82 8.11
C LEU A 3 0.60 9.82 7.07
N GLN A 4 1.74 9.20 7.35
CA GLN A 4 2.37 8.15 6.54
C GLN A 4 2.12 6.81 7.21
N ILE A 5 1.65 5.81 6.45
CA ILE A 5 1.27 4.52 7.02
C ILE A 5 1.78 3.37 6.15
N GLY A 6 2.29 2.33 6.80
CA GLY A 6 2.48 1.00 6.24
C GLY A 6 1.43 0.04 6.82
N LEU A 7 0.65 -0.61 5.94
CA LEU A 7 -0.31 -1.63 6.34
C LEU A 7 0.27 -3.03 6.12
N ASP A 8 0.18 -3.91 7.12
CA ASP A 8 0.31 -5.35 6.92
C ASP A 8 -1.00 -5.89 6.37
N LEU A 9 -0.98 -6.28 5.09
CA LEU A 9 -2.14 -6.77 4.36
C LEU A 9 -2.68 -8.11 4.88
N ARG A 10 -1.92 -8.87 5.69
CA ARG A 10 -2.40 -10.13 6.29
C ARG A 10 -3.57 -9.90 7.24
N GLY A 11 -3.50 -8.82 8.03
CA GLY A 11 -4.55 -8.42 8.96
C GLY A 11 -5.21 -7.07 8.64
N ASN A 12 -4.77 -6.40 7.56
CA ASN A 12 -5.04 -4.98 7.30
C ASN A 12 -4.70 -4.08 8.51
N LEU A 13 -3.63 -4.40 9.23
CA LEU A 13 -3.22 -3.69 10.44
C LEU A 13 -2.17 -2.63 10.10
N PRO A 14 -2.21 -1.44 10.73
CA PRO A 14 -1.10 -0.49 10.65
C PRO A 14 0.14 -1.08 11.32
N ALA A 15 1.13 -1.46 10.52
CA ALA A 15 2.44 -1.91 10.98
C ALA A 15 3.41 -0.73 11.20
N PHE A 16 3.14 0.39 10.53
CA PHE A 16 3.90 1.62 10.68
C PHE A 16 2.96 2.82 10.56
N ALA A 17 3.12 3.81 11.42
CA ALA A 17 2.43 5.10 11.33
C ALA A 17 3.35 6.21 11.81
N THR A 18 3.60 7.21 10.97
CA THR A 18 4.34 8.41 11.36
C THR A 18 3.67 9.68 10.84
N VAL A 19 3.79 10.74 11.61
CA VAL A 19 3.22 12.04 11.30
C VAL A 19 4.34 12.98 10.88
N THR A 20 4.31 13.41 9.62
CA THR A 20 5.32 14.30 9.06
C THR A 20 4.74 15.66 8.68
N GLU A 21 5.62 16.62 8.44
CA GLU A 21 5.23 17.89 7.82
C GLU A 21 4.94 17.70 6.34
N SER A 22 4.00 18.48 5.81
CA SER A 22 3.46 18.28 4.45
C SER A 22 4.51 18.43 3.33
N ARG A 23 5.69 19.00 3.62
CA ARG A 23 6.77 19.20 2.65
C ARG A 23 7.65 17.96 2.41
N LYS A 24 7.61 16.94 3.28
CA LYS A 24 8.43 15.74 3.11
C LYS A 24 7.80 14.79 2.09
N ALA A 25 8.61 14.33 1.13
CA ALA A 25 8.19 13.35 0.13
C ALA A 25 7.93 11.97 0.77
N ASP A 26 6.91 11.28 0.28
CA ASP A 26 6.47 10.00 0.86
C ASP A 26 7.53 8.90 0.69
N SER A 27 8.28 8.96 -0.40
CA SER A 27 9.39 8.06 -0.71
C SER A 27 10.51 8.09 0.33
N GLU A 28 10.73 9.24 0.96
CA GLU A 28 11.74 9.39 2.02
C GLU A 28 11.29 8.72 3.31
N CYS A 29 9.99 8.75 3.60
CA CYS A 29 9.44 8.10 4.79
C CYS A 29 9.43 6.58 4.66
N ALA A 30 9.20 6.05 3.45
CA ALA A 30 9.21 4.62 3.20
C ALA A 30 10.58 3.95 3.45
N LYS A 31 11.67 4.72 3.33
CA LYS A 31 13.04 4.25 3.63
C LYS A 31 13.29 4.00 5.13
N LEU A 32 12.44 4.55 5.99
CA LEU A 32 12.55 4.39 7.46
C LEU A 32 11.97 3.07 7.97
N ILE A 33 11.29 2.31 7.11
CA ILE A 33 10.59 1.09 7.50
C ILE A 33 11.56 -0.09 7.34
N ALA A 34 11.91 -0.73 8.46
CA ALA A 34 12.61 -2.01 8.45
C ALA A 34 11.63 -3.12 8.08
N LEU A 35 11.88 -3.81 6.96
CA LEU A 35 11.02 -4.86 6.44
C LEU A 35 11.71 -6.23 6.54
N PRO A 36 11.04 -7.26 7.06
CA PRO A 36 11.60 -8.60 7.08
C PRO A 36 11.91 -9.11 5.67
N LYS A 37 12.99 -9.87 5.53
CA LYS A 37 13.34 -10.56 4.28
C LYS A 37 12.16 -11.41 3.79
N GLY A 38 11.89 -11.36 2.48
CA GLY A 38 10.74 -12.05 1.86
C GLY A 38 9.43 -11.27 1.87
N SER A 39 9.37 -10.11 2.53
CA SER A 39 8.21 -9.21 2.46
C SER A 39 7.97 -8.69 1.04
N ILE A 40 6.72 -8.40 0.68
CA ILE A 40 6.35 -7.75 -0.59
C ILE A 40 5.76 -6.37 -0.29
N VAL A 41 6.44 -5.32 -0.74
CA VAL A 41 5.99 -3.93 -0.61
C VAL A 41 5.12 -3.55 -1.79
N VAL A 42 3.93 -3.03 -1.53
CA VAL A 42 3.05 -2.47 -2.56
C VAL A 42 2.99 -0.97 -2.43
N CYS A 43 3.41 -0.25 -3.46
CA CYS A 43 3.45 1.21 -3.44
C CYS A 43 2.96 1.81 -4.76
N ASP A 44 2.36 3.00 -4.67
CA ASP A 44 1.84 3.69 -5.85
C ASP A 44 2.96 4.24 -6.75
N ARG A 45 2.60 4.64 -7.97
CA ARG A 45 3.47 5.23 -9.00
C ARG A 45 4.34 6.40 -8.52
N GLY A 46 3.94 7.07 -7.43
CA GLY A 46 4.67 8.18 -6.81
C GLY A 46 6.00 7.77 -6.16
N TYR A 47 6.20 6.49 -5.84
CA TYR A 47 7.39 5.99 -5.14
C TYR A 47 8.52 5.56 -6.10
N ASN A 48 8.70 6.28 -7.21
CA ASN A 48 9.66 5.93 -8.27
C ASN A 48 11.09 6.37 -7.91
N ASP A 49 11.73 5.64 -7.00
CA ASP A 49 13.15 5.80 -6.65
C ASP A 49 13.92 4.49 -6.89
N TYR A 50 14.70 4.47 -7.98
CA TYR A 50 15.54 3.32 -8.33
C TYR A 50 16.59 2.97 -7.26
N SER A 51 17.04 3.93 -6.46
CA SER A 51 17.97 3.63 -5.35
C SER A 51 17.28 2.81 -4.27
N TRP A 52 16.01 3.14 -3.99
CA TRP A 52 15.20 2.41 -3.04
C TRP A 52 14.85 1.01 -3.54
N TYR A 53 14.53 0.85 -4.83
CA TYR A 53 14.31 -0.48 -5.41
C TYR A 53 15.56 -1.36 -5.35
N LYS A 54 16.74 -0.79 -5.59
CA LYS A 54 18.02 -1.49 -5.42
C LYS A 54 18.23 -1.91 -3.97
N LEU A 55 17.99 -1.00 -3.02
CA LEU A 55 18.11 -1.28 -1.59
C LEU A 55 17.19 -2.43 -1.16
N LEU A 56 15.90 -2.38 -1.51
CA LEU A 56 14.93 -3.44 -1.20
C LEU A 56 15.38 -4.79 -1.78
N THR A 57 15.83 -4.79 -3.03
CA THR A 57 16.33 -6.00 -3.70
C THR A 57 17.54 -6.58 -2.96
N GLY A 58 18.49 -5.73 -2.57
CA GLY A 58 19.68 -6.14 -1.79
C GLY A 58 19.33 -6.69 -0.39
N GLN A 59 18.24 -6.22 0.21
CA GLN A 59 17.73 -6.72 1.49
C GLN A 59 16.88 -8.01 1.35
N GLY A 60 16.67 -8.50 0.12
CA GLY A 60 15.79 -9.64 -0.14
C GLY A 60 14.31 -9.31 0.11
N VAL A 61 13.94 -8.05 -0.01
CA VAL A 61 12.56 -7.55 0.04
C VAL A 61 12.05 -7.36 -1.39
N PHE A 62 10.85 -7.86 -1.65
CA PHE A 62 10.20 -7.71 -2.93
C PHE A 62 9.34 -6.46 -3.00
N TYR A 63 9.05 -5.99 -4.20
CA TYR A 63 8.12 -4.87 -4.40
C TYR A 63 7.22 -5.08 -5.62
N VAL A 64 6.04 -4.47 -5.59
CA VAL A 64 5.13 -4.34 -6.73
C VAL A 64 4.65 -2.90 -6.81
N THR A 65 4.92 -2.24 -7.92
CA THR A 65 4.56 -0.83 -8.12
C THR A 65 4.11 -0.56 -9.56
N ARG A 66 3.47 0.59 -9.79
CA ARG A 66 3.08 1.04 -11.14
C ARG A 66 4.26 1.68 -11.86
N GLN A 67 4.47 1.27 -13.11
CA GLN A 67 5.41 1.96 -13.97
C GLN A 67 4.94 3.39 -14.26
N ARG A 68 5.89 4.34 -14.29
CA ARG A 68 5.63 5.70 -14.76
C ARG A 68 5.61 5.73 -16.29
N GLY A 69 4.63 6.40 -16.88
CA GLY A 69 4.40 6.37 -18.34
C GLY A 69 5.56 6.85 -19.20
N ASN A 70 6.42 7.73 -18.69
CA ASN A 70 7.61 8.25 -19.39
C ASN A 70 8.91 7.50 -19.05
N ALA A 71 8.83 6.32 -18.43
CA ALA A 71 10.01 5.54 -18.11
C ALA A 71 10.60 4.90 -19.38
N THR A 72 11.89 5.10 -19.61
CA THR A 72 12.62 4.50 -20.73
C THR A 72 13.27 3.19 -20.30
N TYR A 73 13.13 2.15 -21.13
CA TYR A 73 13.64 0.81 -20.84
C TYR A 73 13.93 0.04 -22.13
N GLU A 74 14.70 -1.03 -21.99
CA GLU A 74 14.90 -2.05 -23.01
C GLU A 74 14.31 -3.37 -22.51
N VAL A 75 13.76 -4.17 -23.43
CA VAL A 75 13.27 -5.52 -23.13
C VAL A 75 14.44 -6.49 -23.29
N ILE A 76 14.75 -7.21 -22.21
CA ILE A 76 15.83 -8.21 -22.17
C ILE A 76 15.29 -9.59 -22.53
N GLU A 77 14.11 -9.94 -22.02
CA GLU A 77 13.50 -11.25 -22.20
C GLU A 77 11.98 -11.10 -22.21
N ARG A 78 11.29 -11.84 -23.09
CA ARG A 78 9.83 -12.00 -23.06
C ARG A 78 9.50 -13.37 -22.48
N ARG A 79 8.55 -13.39 -21.55
CA ARG A 79 8.09 -14.61 -20.88
C ARG A 79 6.73 -15.02 -21.44
N ALA A 80 6.45 -16.31 -21.40
CA ALA A 80 5.17 -16.84 -21.86
C ALA A 80 4.01 -16.28 -21.02
N VAL A 81 2.90 -15.95 -21.68
CA VAL A 81 1.69 -15.42 -21.05
C VAL A 81 0.52 -16.35 -21.38
N SER A 82 -0.30 -16.67 -20.38
CA SER A 82 -1.53 -17.42 -20.60
C SER A 82 -2.62 -16.52 -21.18
N VAL A 83 -3.26 -16.97 -22.26
CA VAL A 83 -4.29 -16.23 -23.01
C VAL A 83 -5.52 -15.87 -22.15
N HIS A 84 -5.82 -16.67 -21.12
CA HIS A 84 -7.03 -16.48 -20.28
C HIS A 84 -6.79 -15.66 -19.01
N SER A 85 -5.64 -15.00 -18.88
CA SER A 85 -5.22 -14.40 -17.61
C SER A 85 -5.49 -12.90 -17.45
N GLY A 86 -5.97 -12.22 -18.51
CA GLY A 86 -6.05 -10.75 -18.56
C GLY A 86 -4.68 -10.07 -18.64
N VAL A 87 -3.60 -10.84 -18.79
CA VAL A 87 -2.23 -10.35 -18.90
C VAL A 87 -1.90 -10.21 -20.38
N ILE A 88 -1.43 -9.03 -20.76
CA ILE A 88 -1.03 -8.70 -22.14
C ILE A 88 0.44 -9.06 -22.37
N SER A 89 1.29 -8.80 -21.37
CA SER A 89 2.74 -8.96 -21.50
C SER A 89 3.39 -9.31 -20.17
N ASP A 90 4.39 -10.19 -20.22
CA ASP A 90 5.32 -10.48 -19.14
C ASP A 90 6.74 -10.43 -19.70
N ALA A 91 7.58 -9.55 -19.15
CA ALA A 91 8.90 -9.31 -19.67
C ALA A 91 9.91 -9.00 -18.57
N VAL A 92 11.17 -9.36 -18.80
CA VAL A 92 12.30 -8.82 -18.05
C VAL A 92 12.79 -7.58 -18.80
N ILE A 93 12.87 -6.45 -18.10
CA ILE A 93 13.29 -5.17 -18.67
C ILE A 93 14.49 -4.62 -17.91
N ARG A 94 15.26 -3.78 -18.58
CA ARG A 94 16.29 -2.95 -17.96
C ARG A 94 15.95 -1.49 -18.17
N PHE A 95 15.84 -0.72 -17.09
CA PHE A 95 15.64 0.73 -17.21
C PHE A 95 16.91 1.38 -17.75
N ASN A 96 16.80 2.10 -18.86
CA ASN A 96 17.95 2.64 -19.59
C ASN A 96 18.10 4.17 -19.46
N SER A 97 17.24 4.83 -18.68
CA SER A 97 17.36 6.26 -18.38
C SER A 97 18.71 6.61 -17.74
N HIS A 98 19.21 7.83 -17.96
CA HIS A 98 20.46 8.29 -17.34
C HIS A 98 20.45 8.10 -15.80
N ARG A 99 19.30 8.37 -15.17
CA ARG A 99 19.09 8.19 -13.72
C ARG A 99 19.14 6.73 -13.27
N SER A 100 18.60 5.78 -14.05
CA SER A 100 18.64 4.35 -13.70
C SER A 100 20.04 3.77 -13.91
N ARG A 101 20.72 4.15 -15.00
CA ARG A 101 22.10 3.71 -15.28
C ARG A 101 23.06 4.15 -14.18
N ARG A 102 22.97 5.41 -13.73
CA ARG A 102 23.78 5.92 -12.60
C ARG A 102 23.52 5.18 -11.27
N LYS A 103 22.32 4.66 -11.08
CA LYS A 103 21.92 3.97 -9.84
C LYS A 103 22.19 2.47 -9.90
N ASP A 104 22.60 1.95 -11.06
CA ASP A 104 22.91 0.54 -11.28
C ASP A 104 21.80 -0.37 -10.72
N LEU A 105 20.57 -0.08 -11.14
CA LEU A 105 19.40 -0.87 -10.76
C LEU A 105 19.43 -2.20 -11.55
N PRO A 106 19.30 -3.36 -10.88
CA PRO A 106 19.19 -4.64 -11.56
C PRO A 106 18.01 -4.70 -12.54
N ASN A 107 18.03 -5.68 -13.44
CA ASN A 107 16.88 -5.98 -14.28
C ASN A 107 15.63 -6.21 -13.42
N VAL A 108 14.48 -5.75 -13.91
CA VAL A 108 13.19 -5.88 -13.23
C VAL A 108 12.21 -6.59 -14.14
N ARG A 109 11.17 -7.19 -13.56
CA ARG A 109 10.07 -7.76 -14.31
C ARG A 109 8.98 -6.72 -14.52
N GLN A 110 8.52 -6.59 -15.75
CA GLN A 110 7.38 -5.80 -16.16
C GLN A 110 6.20 -6.72 -16.48
N VAL A 111 5.04 -6.42 -15.91
CA VAL A 111 3.79 -7.12 -16.19
C VAL A 111 2.77 -6.10 -16.68
N VAL A 112 2.21 -6.33 -17.87
CA VAL A 112 1.11 -5.52 -18.43
C VAL A 112 -0.18 -6.31 -18.25
N TYR A 113 -1.10 -5.76 -17.48
CA TYR A 113 -2.38 -6.37 -17.13
C TYR A 113 -3.53 -5.48 -17.61
N GLN A 114 -4.52 -6.05 -18.26
CA GLN A 114 -5.74 -5.36 -18.63
C GLN A 114 -6.86 -5.76 -17.68
N ASP A 115 -7.50 -4.76 -17.09
CA ASP A 115 -8.68 -4.99 -16.27
C ASP A 115 -9.89 -5.31 -17.16
N ALA A 116 -10.51 -6.48 -16.97
CA ALA A 116 -11.60 -6.95 -17.81
C ALA A 116 -12.85 -6.05 -17.78
N GLN A 117 -13.10 -5.37 -16.65
CA GLN A 117 -14.29 -4.53 -16.48
C GLN A 117 -14.09 -3.15 -17.10
N THR A 118 -12.96 -2.51 -16.82
CA THR A 118 -12.67 -1.14 -17.25
C THR A 118 -11.92 -1.06 -18.56
N GLN A 119 -11.41 -2.19 -19.07
CA GLN A 119 -10.53 -2.31 -20.25
C GLN A 119 -9.24 -1.50 -20.12
N ARG A 120 -8.91 -1.02 -18.91
CA ARG A 120 -7.73 -0.20 -18.65
C ARG A 120 -6.48 -1.05 -18.48
N GLU A 121 -5.39 -0.59 -19.07
CA GLU A 121 -4.08 -1.22 -18.93
C GLU A 121 -3.30 -0.72 -17.72
N TYR A 122 -2.76 -1.68 -17.00
CA TYR A 122 -1.92 -1.51 -15.84
C TYR A 122 -0.55 -2.15 -16.06
N ILE A 123 0.46 -1.30 -16.19
CA ILE A 123 1.87 -1.71 -16.25
C ILE A 123 2.45 -1.72 -14.83
N PHE A 124 2.83 -2.90 -14.35
CA PHE A 124 3.46 -3.14 -13.06
C PHE A 124 4.95 -3.45 -13.21
N ILE A 125 5.73 -3.03 -12.23
CA ILE A 125 7.15 -3.38 -12.09
C ILE A 125 7.36 -4.12 -10.78
N THR A 126 8.15 -5.19 -10.83
CA THR A 126 8.51 -5.99 -9.65
C THR A 126 9.92 -6.58 -9.79
N ASN A 127 10.59 -6.81 -8.67
CA ASN A 127 11.78 -7.66 -8.60
C ASN A 127 11.43 -9.13 -8.31
N HIS A 128 10.14 -9.49 -8.29
CA HIS A 128 9.69 -10.86 -8.03
C HIS A 128 9.47 -11.65 -9.34
N PHE A 129 10.45 -12.49 -9.69
CA PHE A 129 10.43 -13.25 -10.95
C PHE A 129 9.65 -14.56 -10.90
N LYS A 130 9.37 -15.11 -9.70
CA LYS A 130 8.74 -16.44 -9.55
C LYS A 130 7.22 -16.44 -9.47
N LEU A 131 6.57 -15.38 -8.95
CA LEU A 131 5.10 -15.34 -8.83
C LEU A 131 4.43 -15.34 -10.19
N SER A 132 3.19 -15.82 -10.25
CA SER A 132 2.37 -15.66 -11.45
C SER A 132 2.06 -14.18 -11.71
N THR A 133 1.88 -13.81 -12.98
CA THR A 133 1.47 -12.46 -13.38
C THR A 133 0.14 -12.04 -12.76
N GLN A 134 -0.80 -12.97 -12.63
CA GLN A 134 -2.08 -12.76 -11.94
C GLN A 134 -1.88 -12.43 -10.46
N THR A 135 -0.97 -13.14 -9.78
CA THR A 135 -0.65 -12.86 -8.38
C THR A 135 -0.05 -11.46 -8.22
N ILE A 136 0.81 -11.01 -9.14
CA ILE A 136 1.36 -9.65 -9.12
C ILE A 136 0.24 -8.60 -9.26
N ALA A 137 -0.70 -8.80 -10.19
CA ALA A 137 -1.85 -7.92 -10.35
C ALA A 137 -2.74 -7.91 -9.10
N ALA A 138 -3.01 -9.08 -8.51
CA ALA A 138 -3.80 -9.22 -7.29
C ALA A 138 -3.13 -8.54 -6.08
N ILE A 139 -1.81 -8.68 -5.93
CA ILE A 139 -1.02 -7.99 -4.91
C ILE A 139 -1.16 -6.47 -5.08
N TYR A 140 -1.04 -5.94 -6.30
CA TYR A 140 -1.20 -4.50 -6.53
C TYR A 140 -2.63 -4.02 -6.22
N LYS A 141 -3.65 -4.85 -6.49
CA LYS A 141 -5.05 -4.52 -6.16
C LYS A 141 -5.24 -4.27 -4.65
N GLN A 142 -4.47 -4.94 -3.79
CA GLN A 142 -4.51 -4.72 -2.34
C GLN A 142 -4.00 -3.33 -1.91
N ARG A 143 -3.36 -2.55 -2.79
CA ARG A 143 -3.01 -1.15 -2.50
C ARG A 143 -4.23 -0.32 -2.07
N TRP A 144 -5.42 -0.62 -2.60
CA TRP A 144 -6.67 0.05 -2.22
C TRP A 144 -7.00 -0.08 -0.73
N GLN A 145 -6.47 -1.08 -0.02
CA GLN A 145 -6.68 -1.23 1.42
C GLN A 145 -6.19 0.00 2.20
N VAL A 146 -5.11 0.66 1.75
CA VAL A 146 -4.62 1.91 2.35
C VAL A 146 -5.64 3.04 2.19
N GLU A 147 -6.30 3.14 1.05
CA GLU A 147 -7.36 4.14 0.82
C GLU A 147 -8.58 3.86 1.69
N LEU A 148 -8.99 2.59 1.81
CA LEU A 148 -10.09 2.17 2.70
C LEU A 148 -9.76 2.47 4.17
N PHE A 149 -8.53 2.22 4.59
CA PHE A 149 -8.04 2.58 5.93
C PHE A 149 -8.14 4.09 6.17
N PHE A 150 -7.63 4.92 5.25
CA PHE A 150 -7.72 6.38 5.41
C PHE A 150 -9.17 6.88 5.35
N LYS A 151 -10.03 6.26 4.55
CA LYS A 151 -11.47 6.54 4.53
C LYS A 151 -12.08 6.25 5.90
N TRP A 152 -11.76 5.10 6.49
CA TRP A 152 -12.21 4.73 7.82
C TRP A 152 -11.70 5.73 8.87
N ILE A 153 -10.41 6.05 8.86
CA ILE A 153 -9.83 7.03 9.80
C ILE A 153 -10.53 8.37 9.67
N LYS A 154 -10.71 8.92 8.46
CA LYS A 154 -11.41 10.20 8.25
C LYS A 154 -12.87 10.17 8.69
N GLN A 155 -13.56 9.04 8.50
CA GLN A 155 -14.96 8.89 8.94
C GLN A 155 -15.08 8.84 10.46
N ASN A 156 -14.14 8.21 11.16
CA ASN A 156 -14.15 8.10 12.62
C ASN A 156 -13.47 9.28 13.31
N LEU A 157 -12.55 9.96 12.62
CA LEU A 157 -12.05 11.29 12.97
C LEU A 157 -13.05 12.41 12.62
N LYS A 158 -14.29 12.12 12.19
CA LYS A 158 -15.37 13.13 12.17
C LYS A 158 -15.74 13.48 13.61
N ILE A 159 -14.83 14.16 14.27
CA ILE A 159 -15.09 14.94 15.45
C ILE A 159 -15.85 16.14 14.92
N LYS A 160 -17.12 16.29 15.31
CA LYS A 160 -17.99 17.37 14.84
C LYS A 160 -17.40 18.78 15.08
N SER A 161 -16.33 18.89 15.86
CA SER A 161 -15.39 20.00 15.93
C SER A 161 -14.01 19.43 16.29
N PHE A 162 -12.90 19.95 15.75
CA PHE A 162 -11.61 19.62 16.35
C PHE A 162 -11.65 20.03 17.83
N LEU A 163 -11.40 19.11 18.77
CA LEU A 163 -11.28 19.43 20.21
C LEU A 163 -10.20 20.50 20.50
N GLY A 164 -9.33 20.74 19.52
CA GLY A 164 -8.44 21.90 19.43
C GLY A 164 -7.75 21.89 18.07
N THR A 165 -7.36 23.07 17.58
CA THR A 165 -6.63 23.22 16.30
C THR A 165 -5.12 23.09 16.45
N SER A 166 -4.62 22.89 17.68
CA SER A 166 -3.19 22.70 17.93
C SER A 166 -2.68 21.39 17.35
N LYS A 167 -1.41 21.37 16.95
CA LYS A 167 -0.73 20.16 16.42
C LYS A 167 -0.90 18.97 17.36
N ASN A 168 -0.76 19.20 18.66
CA ASN A 168 -0.90 18.17 19.69
C ASN A 168 -2.32 17.62 19.76
N ALA A 169 -3.34 18.49 19.72
CA ALA A 169 -4.74 18.05 19.72
C ALA A 169 -5.06 17.15 18.51
N VAL A 170 -4.58 17.54 17.31
CA VAL A 170 -4.75 16.72 16.10
C VAL A 170 -3.98 15.40 16.20
N MET A 171 -2.74 15.41 16.72
CA MET A 171 -1.95 14.20 16.92
C MET A 171 -2.65 13.22 17.88
N THR A 172 -3.15 13.70 19.02
CA THR A 172 -3.88 12.89 19.99
C THR A 172 -5.10 12.23 19.36
N GLN A 173 -5.88 12.98 18.57
CA GLN A 173 -7.05 12.42 17.87
C GLN A 173 -6.68 11.31 16.89
N ILE A 174 -5.61 11.51 16.13
CA ILE A 174 -5.09 10.49 15.20
C ILE A 174 -4.69 9.22 15.97
N TRP A 175 -3.96 9.36 17.08
CA TRP A 175 -3.55 8.21 17.90
C TRP A 175 -4.74 7.48 18.53
N ILE A 176 -5.74 8.21 19.05
CA ILE A 176 -6.97 7.60 19.57
C ILE A 176 -7.70 6.82 18.47
N ALA A 177 -7.84 7.39 17.27
CA ALA A 177 -8.48 6.70 16.15
C ALA A 177 -7.73 5.43 15.73
N MET A 178 -6.40 5.44 15.78
CA MET A 178 -5.58 4.25 15.51
C MET A 178 -5.76 3.18 16.60
N CYS A 179 -5.79 3.56 17.89
CA CYS A 179 -6.07 2.62 18.98
C CYS A 179 -7.46 1.98 18.82
N VAL A 180 -8.50 2.77 18.53
CA VAL A 180 -9.86 2.26 18.28
C VAL A 180 -9.88 1.30 17.09
N TYR A 181 -9.16 1.62 16.01
CA TYR A 181 -9.04 0.73 14.85
C TYR A 181 -8.45 -0.63 15.22
N LEU A 182 -7.33 -0.63 15.95
CA LEU A 182 -6.64 -1.85 16.37
C LEU A 182 -7.52 -2.70 17.30
N LEU A 183 -8.25 -2.08 18.24
CA LEU A 183 -9.18 -2.79 19.12
C LEU A 183 -10.31 -3.46 18.32
N LEU A 184 -10.88 -2.77 17.33
CA LEU A 184 -11.92 -3.35 16.48
C LEU A 184 -11.40 -4.47 15.59
N ALA A 185 -10.19 -4.32 15.07
CA ALA A 185 -9.52 -5.37 14.31
C ALA A 185 -9.26 -6.61 15.18
N PHE A 186 -8.83 -6.41 16.43
CA PHE A 186 -8.65 -7.47 17.42
C PHE A 186 -9.97 -8.16 17.77
N ILE A 187 -11.04 -7.42 18.08
CA ILE A 187 -12.37 -7.99 18.36
C ILE A 187 -12.84 -8.84 17.18
N LYS A 188 -12.69 -8.32 15.95
CA LYS A 188 -13.07 -9.04 14.73
C LYS A 188 -12.27 -10.33 14.57
N PHE A 189 -10.97 -10.29 14.82
CA PHE A 189 -10.08 -11.44 14.77
C PHE A 189 -10.46 -12.49 15.82
N SER A 190 -10.59 -12.09 17.09
CA SER A 190 -10.86 -12.98 18.23
C SER A 190 -12.22 -13.67 18.13
N HIS A 191 -13.24 -13.00 17.58
CA HIS A 191 -14.60 -13.54 17.48
C HIS A 191 -14.96 -14.06 16.08
N GLN A 192 -14.01 -14.05 15.13
CA GLN A 192 -14.21 -14.49 13.73
C GLN A 192 -15.47 -13.88 13.05
N VAL A 193 -15.79 -12.64 13.40
CA VAL A 193 -17.04 -12.00 13.01
C VAL A 193 -16.94 -11.49 11.57
N ALA A 194 -17.87 -11.90 10.69
CA ALA A 194 -17.91 -11.47 9.28
C ALA A 194 -18.33 -9.99 9.10
N VAL A 195 -18.76 -9.35 10.17
CA VAL A 195 -19.33 -8.00 10.21
C VAL A 195 -18.22 -6.94 9.96
N SER A 196 -18.57 -5.82 9.33
CA SER A 196 -17.61 -4.74 9.06
C SER A 196 -17.23 -3.99 10.34
N GLN A 197 -16.03 -3.40 10.38
CA GLN A 197 -15.58 -2.58 11.52
C GLN A 197 -16.54 -1.42 11.82
N GLN A 198 -17.18 -0.85 10.79
CA GLN A 198 -18.14 0.23 10.95
C GLN A 198 -19.45 -0.23 11.62
N GLN A 199 -19.91 -1.45 11.32
CA GLN A 199 -21.09 -2.04 11.96
C GLN A 199 -20.81 -2.36 13.42
N ILE A 200 -19.63 -2.92 13.76
CA ILE A 200 -19.22 -3.15 15.16
C ILE A 200 -19.24 -1.83 15.94
N LEU A 201 -18.66 -0.77 15.38
CA LEU A 201 -18.70 0.57 15.99
C LEU A 201 -20.11 1.09 16.22
N ARG A 202 -21.00 0.94 15.24
CA ARG A 202 -22.40 1.37 15.38
C ARG A 202 -23.12 0.59 16.48
N LEU A 203 -22.89 -0.71 16.57
CA LEU A 203 -23.47 -1.55 17.63
C LEU A 203 -22.97 -1.11 19.01
N LEU A 204 -21.66 -0.89 19.17
CA LEU A 204 -21.07 -0.41 20.43
C LEU A 204 -21.60 0.98 20.82
N ALA A 205 -21.76 1.88 19.85
CA ALA A 205 -22.32 3.21 20.10
C ALA A 205 -23.79 3.13 20.54
N LEU A 206 -24.58 2.25 19.91
CA LEU A 206 -25.98 2.01 20.26
C LEU A 206 -26.12 1.39 21.64
N SER A 207 -25.31 0.37 21.98
CA SER A 207 -25.35 -0.28 23.30
C SER A 207 -24.95 0.68 24.41
N TYR A 208 -23.96 1.55 24.16
CA TYR A 208 -23.58 2.59 25.12
C TYR A 208 -24.68 3.64 25.33
N ALA A 209 -25.36 4.05 24.26
CA ALA A 209 -26.48 4.99 24.35
C ALA A 209 -27.69 4.38 25.06
N ALA A 210 -27.94 3.08 24.87
CA ALA A 210 -29.02 2.35 25.54
C ALA A 210 -28.78 2.16 27.04
N GLY A 211 -27.52 1.93 27.47
CA GLY A 211 -27.17 1.79 28.88
C GLY A 211 -27.08 3.09 29.67
N LYS A 212 -27.35 4.25 29.05
CA LYS A 212 -27.42 5.57 29.70
C LYS A 212 -28.85 6.04 29.98
N ARG A 213 -29.85 5.18 29.78
CA ARG A 213 -31.25 5.42 30.13
C ARG A 213 -31.64 4.67 31.39
#